data_AF-A0A3B9FQE3-F1
#
_entry.id   AF-A0A3B9FQE3-F1
#
_cell.length_a   1.000
_cell.length_b   1.000
_cell.length_c   1.000
_cell.angle_alpha   90.00
_cell.angle_beta   90.00
_cell.angle_gamma   90.00
#
_symmetry.space_group_name_H-M   'P 1'
#
loop_
_entity.id
_entity.type
_entity.pdbx_description
1 polymer ?
#
loop_
_entity_poly.entity_id
_entity_poly.type
_entity_poly.pdbx_seq_one_letter_code
_entity_poly.pdbx_strand_id
1 'polypeptide(L)'
;MPINSKIPAVAIILLAGALQLQGERHPKEEFGRAIFNAYRTNDLDAFFANSIFSLNETTFRAFLKDVRNRELRENLISLHKLSFPKDATNEQKWEEAFKHNWREQWRHLARNSRKEIHEQAFSPVLEGAARYDIQWKTTKLVAIEAFLPVTWTNVGFKIKGDTDLDLGASNPRTFFVDRDLTYRLRLDNLTYAKAFMVGLDEQDSEKAYGHGILGNGAGEGDVLIRFGEKTPNQLYYFCPDQKGAGGNILVKDATDANKPNQRTDILLTFTYGQPTRFYQILVRDVIQTRSGPLFCERPEWIGVVERPLGIPEAP
;
A
#
# COMPACT_ATOMS: atom_id res chain seq x y z
N MET A 1 -9.40 43.71 -54.02
CA MET A 1 -8.13 44.15 -53.41
C MET A 1 -8.36 45.48 -52.70
N PRO A 2 -7.86 45.70 -51.49
CA PRO A 2 -8.19 44.99 -50.25
C PRO A 2 -9.01 45.88 -49.30
N ILE A 3 -10.00 45.28 -48.64
CA ILE A 3 -10.74 45.90 -47.52
C ILE A 3 -9.90 45.67 -46.26
N ASN A 4 -9.47 46.78 -45.67
CA ASN A 4 -8.65 46.82 -44.47
C ASN A 4 -9.58 47.01 -43.27
N SER A 5 -10.06 45.90 -42.66
CA SER A 5 -10.87 45.96 -41.44
C SER A 5 -9.97 45.78 -40.21
N LYS A 6 -9.80 46.87 -39.46
CA LYS A 6 -9.26 46.84 -38.10
C LYS A 6 -10.33 46.25 -37.17
N ILE A 7 -10.15 45.00 -36.75
CA ILE A 7 -10.89 44.39 -35.65
C ILE A 7 -10.01 44.48 -34.40
N PRO A 8 -10.53 44.93 -33.24
CA PRO A 8 -9.74 45.10 -32.03
C PRO A 8 -9.28 43.74 -31.47
N ALA A 9 -8.03 43.70 -31.02
CA ALA A 9 -7.46 42.56 -30.31
C ALA A 9 -8.21 42.35 -28.99
N VAL A 10 -9.13 41.37 -28.98
CA VAL A 10 -9.70 40.83 -27.76
C VAL A 10 -8.60 39.98 -27.12
N ALA A 11 -8.01 40.48 -26.05
CA ALA A 11 -7.15 39.71 -25.18
C ALA A 11 -8.00 38.62 -24.52
N ILE A 12 -7.89 37.38 -25.02
CA ILE A 12 -8.37 36.20 -24.31
C ILE A 12 -7.45 36.04 -23.11
N ILE A 13 -7.90 36.52 -21.95
CA ILE A 13 -7.37 36.10 -20.67
C ILE A 13 -7.76 34.62 -20.54
N LEU A 14 -6.83 33.73 -20.91
CA LEU A 14 -6.86 32.34 -20.50
C LEU A 14 -6.77 32.33 -18.97
N LEU A 15 -7.92 32.29 -18.30
CA LEU A 15 -7.99 31.70 -16.97
C LEU A 15 -7.47 30.27 -17.12
N ALA A 16 -6.18 30.09 -16.82
CA ALA A 16 -5.63 28.80 -16.44
C ALA A 16 -6.25 28.43 -15.09
N GLY A 17 -7.54 28.09 -15.11
CA GLY A 17 -8.14 27.27 -14.08
C GLY A 17 -7.34 25.99 -14.06
N ALA A 18 -6.77 25.67 -12.91
CA ALA A 18 -6.10 24.42 -12.64
C ALA A 18 -7.09 23.25 -12.85
N LEU A 19 -7.28 22.85 -14.10
CA LEU A 19 -7.57 21.48 -14.45
C LEU A 19 -6.30 20.72 -14.12
N GLN A 20 -6.18 20.33 -12.85
CA GLN A 20 -5.43 19.12 -12.53
C GLN A 20 -6.02 18.06 -13.45
N LEU A 21 -5.27 17.70 -14.49
CA LEU A 21 -5.37 16.40 -15.12
C LEU A 21 -5.32 15.41 -13.94
N GLN A 22 -6.48 14.92 -13.51
CA GLN A 22 -6.52 13.76 -12.64
C GLN A 22 -6.00 12.63 -13.51
N GLY A 23 -4.68 12.40 -13.43
CA GLY A 23 -4.11 11.14 -13.85
C GLY A 23 -4.91 10.01 -13.21
N GLU A 24 -4.97 8.89 -13.90
CA GLU A 24 -5.61 7.68 -13.38
C GLU A 24 -5.09 7.42 -11.96
N ARG A 25 -5.99 7.35 -10.99
CA ARG A 25 -5.60 7.20 -9.59
C ARG A 25 -4.97 5.83 -9.39
N HIS A 26 -4.03 5.74 -8.46
CA HIS A 26 -3.40 4.45 -8.18
C HIS A 26 -4.46 3.42 -7.74
N PRO A 27 -4.44 2.17 -8.23
CA PRO A 27 -5.48 1.16 -7.91
C PRO A 27 -5.71 0.94 -6.41
N LYS A 28 -4.64 0.99 -5.60
CA LYS A 28 -4.74 0.89 -4.13
C LYS A 28 -5.40 2.11 -3.47
N GLU A 29 -5.31 3.31 -4.07
CA GLU A 29 -6.05 4.49 -3.59
C GLU A 29 -7.54 4.39 -3.92
N GLU A 30 -7.88 3.87 -5.10
CA GLU A 30 -9.28 3.61 -5.47
C GLU A 30 -9.90 2.55 -4.56
N PHE A 31 -9.17 1.47 -4.32
CA PHE A 31 -9.53 0.44 -3.34
C PHE A 31 -9.77 1.04 -1.94
N GLY A 32 -8.84 1.83 -1.41
CA GLY A 32 -8.99 2.42 -0.07
C GLY A 32 -10.23 3.32 0.03
N ARG A 33 -10.54 4.04 -1.05
CA ARG A 33 -11.74 4.87 -1.14
C ARG A 33 -13.02 4.04 -1.19
N ALA A 34 -13.00 2.92 -1.92
CA ALA A 34 -14.13 1.99 -1.97
C ALA A 34 -14.41 1.39 -0.58
N ILE A 35 -13.38 0.93 0.13
CA ILE A 35 -13.51 0.42 1.51
C ILE A 35 -14.03 1.50 2.46
N PHE A 36 -13.47 2.71 2.42
CA PHE A 36 -13.95 3.80 3.26
C PHE A 36 -15.43 4.13 2.97
N ASN A 37 -15.80 4.18 1.69
CA ASN A 37 -17.19 4.43 1.30
C ASN A 37 -18.13 3.32 1.77
N ALA A 38 -17.71 2.06 1.75
CA ALA A 38 -18.49 0.95 2.27
C ALA A 38 -18.86 1.15 3.74
N TYR A 39 -17.91 1.58 4.59
CA TYR A 39 -18.23 1.97 5.97
C TYR A 39 -19.13 3.20 6.03
N ARG A 40 -18.84 4.22 5.20
CA ARG A 40 -19.60 5.47 5.16
C ARG A 40 -21.09 5.27 4.85
N THR A 41 -21.41 4.31 3.99
CA THR A 41 -22.77 3.98 3.56
C THR A 41 -23.34 2.74 4.22
N ASN A 42 -22.60 2.11 5.13
CA ASN A 42 -22.96 0.83 5.75
C ASN A 42 -23.27 -0.27 4.71
N ASP A 43 -22.45 -0.34 3.66
CA ASP A 43 -22.62 -1.25 2.51
C ASP A 43 -21.69 -2.46 2.62
N LEU A 44 -22.23 -3.55 3.19
CA LEU A 44 -21.51 -4.82 3.33
C LEU A 44 -21.19 -5.47 1.98
N ASP A 45 -22.01 -5.25 0.94
CA ASP A 45 -21.78 -5.86 -0.37
C ASP A 45 -20.58 -5.25 -1.07
N ALA A 46 -20.47 -3.92 -1.03
CA ALA A 46 -19.29 -3.20 -1.51
C ALA A 46 -18.03 -3.59 -0.73
N PHE A 47 -18.13 -3.74 0.61
CA PHE A 47 -17.03 -4.20 1.43
C PHE A 47 -16.57 -5.62 1.05
N PHE A 48 -17.53 -6.55 0.95
CA PHE A 48 -17.25 -7.94 0.62
C PHE A 48 -16.64 -8.09 -0.78
N ALA A 49 -17.13 -7.35 -1.78
CA ALA A 49 -16.61 -7.40 -3.14
C ALA A 49 -15.10 -7.09 -3.22
N ASN A 50 -14.59 -6.29 -2.29
CA ASN A 50 -13.18 -5.90 -2.16
C ASN A 50 -12.37 -6.82 -1.21
N SER A 51 -12.92 -7.96 -0.79
CA SER A 51 -12.27 -8.93 0.09
C SER A 51 -11.85 -10.20 -0.64
N ILE A 52 -10.88 -10.95 -0.11
CA ILE A 52 -10.49 -12.26 -0.65
C ILE A 52 -11.66 -13.27 -0.73
N PHE A 53 -12.67 -13.10 0.13
CA PHE A 53 -13.86 -13.95 0.16
C PHE A 53 -14.77 -13.78 -1.07
N SER A 54 -14.56 -12.74 -1.89
CA SER A 54 -15.33 -12.55 -3.14
C SER A 54 -14.89 -13.47 -4.28
N LEU A 55 -13.72 -14.10 -4.16
CA LEU A 55 -13.18 -14.96 -5.21
C LEU A 55 -13.93 -16.30 -5.29
N ASN A 56 -14.45 -16.61 -6.47
CA ASN A 56 -14.92 -17.96 -6.79
C ASN A 56 -13.74 -18.93 -7.03
N GLU A 57 -14.01 -20.23 -7.13
CA GLU A 57 -12.97 -21.26 -7.27
C GLU A 57 -12.01 -20.98 -8.43
N THR A 58 -12.55 -20.60 -9.60
CA THR A 58 -11.77 -20.32 -10.81
C THR A 58 -10.84 -19.12 -10.64
N THR A 59 -11.37 -18.02 -10.12
CA THR A 59 -10.60 -16.78 -9.93
C THR A 59 -9.57 -16.91 -8.81
N PHE A 60 -9.91 -17.59 -7.71
CA PHE A 60 -8.96 -17.91 -6.65
C PHE A 60 -7.81 -18.78 -7.15
N ARG A 61 -8.13 -19.86 -7.89
CA ARG A 61 -7.11 -20.75 -8.45
C ARG A 61 -6.16 -20.01 -9.38
N ALA A 62 -6.69 -19.16 -10.27
CA ALA A 62 -5.87 -18.37 -11.19
C ALA A 62 -4.99 -17.37 -10.43
N PHE A 63 -5.56 -16.64 -9.47
CA PHE A 63 -4.82 -15.72 -8.61
C PHE A 63 -3.66 -16.42 -7.90
N LEU A 64 -3.94 -17.51 -7.19
CA LEU A 64 -2.92 -18.20 -6.40
C LEU A 64 -1.85 -18.81 -7.30
N LYS A 65 -2.21 -19.38 -8.46
CA LYS A 65 -1.26 -19.96 -9.41
C LYS A 65 -0.25 -18.93 -9.92
N ASP A 66 -0.75 -17.76 -10.27
CA ASP A 66 0.02 -16.72 -10.96
C ASP A 66 0.66 -15.73 -9.98
N VAL A 67 0.55 -15.96 -8.66
CA VAL A 67 1.07 -15.04 -7.66
C VAL A 67 2.60 -14.97 -7.71
N ARG A 68 3.11 -13.75 -7.86
CA ARG A 68 4.55 -13.42 -7.76
C ARG A 68 4.86 -12.90 -6.36
N ASN A 69 4.79 -13.78 -5.37
CA ASN A 69 5.04 -13.45 -3.97
C ASN A 69 5.65 -14.69 -3.30
N ARG A 70 6.90 -14.58 -2.88
CA ARG A 70 7.65 -15.73 -2.40
C ARG A 70 7.10 -16.27 -1.09
N GLU A 71 6.78 -15.39 -0.14
CA GLU A 71 6.25 -15.75 1.17
C GLU A 71 4.93 -16.53 1.06
N LEU A 72 4.03 -16.09 0.16
CA LEU A 72 2.77 -16.81 -0.09
C LEU A 72 3.00 -18.19 -0.72
N ARG A 73 3.96 -18.30 -1.63
CA ARG A 73 4.33 -19.60 -2.21
C ARG A 73 4.95 -20.53 -1.17
N GLU A 74 5.88 -20.03 -0.37
CA GLU A 74 6.52 -20.78 0.71
C GLU A 74 5.50 -21.24 1.76
N ASN A 75 4.52 -20.40 2.10
CA ASN A 75 3.42 -20.80 2.98
C ASN A 75 2.63 -21.98 2.40
N LEU A 76 2.26 -21.96 1.12
CA LEU A 76 1.55 -23.08 0.51
C LEU A 76 2.41 -24.36 0.42
N ILE A 77 3.71 -24.21 0.15
CA ILE A 77 4.70 -25.30 0.15
C ILE A 77 4.80 -25.93 1.54
N SER A 78 4.80 -25.13 2.61
CA SER A 78 4.90 -25.62 3.99
C SER A 78 3.73 -26.53 4.41
N LEU A 79 2.57 -26.40 3.74
CA LEU A 79 1.39 -27.23 3.98
C LEU A 79 1.45 -28.58 3.24
N HIS A 80 2.40 -28.76 2.32
CA HIS A 80 2.53 -30.00 1.56
C HIS A 80 3.11 -31.11 2.43
N LYS A 81 2.33 -32.20 2.60
CA LYS A 81 2.64 -33.28 3.55
C LYS A 81 3.68 -34.28 3.04
N LEU A 82 3.84 -34.41 1.72
CA LEU A 82 4.79 -35.35 1.14
C LEU A 82 6.17 -34.71 1.07
N SER A 83 7.22 -35.50 1.28
CA SER A 83 8.59 -34.99 1.13
C SER A 83 8.87 -34.70 -0.34
N PHE A 84 9.47 -33.55 -0.61
CA PHE A 84 9.97 -33.23 -1.94
C PHE A 84 11.24 -34.04 -2.25
N PRO A 85 11.52 -34.33 -3.53
CA PRO A 85 12.84 -34.82 -3.94
C PRO A 85 13.95 -33.91 -3.41
N LYS A 86 15.09 -34.49 -3.01
CA LYS A 86 16.21 -33.74 -2.41
C LYS A 86 16.71 -32.60 -3.31
N ASP A 87 16.71 -32.83 -4.62
CA ASP A 87 17.19 -31.89 -5.63
C ASP A 87 16.07 -31.06 -6.27
N ALA A 88 14.87 -31.06 -5.67
CA ALA A 88 13.73 -30.31 -6.21
C ALA A 88 13.98 -28.79 -6.14
N THR A 89 13.83 -28.11 -7.28
CA THR A 89 13.89 -26.66 -7.36
C THR A 89 12.69 -26.03 -6.64
N ASN A 90 12.77 -24.75 -6.31
CA ASN A 90 11.65 -24.04 -5.71
C ASN A 90 10.39 -24.04 -6.59
N GLU A 91 10.56 -23.92 -7.91
CA GLU A 91 9.43 -23.97 -8.83
C GLU A 91 8.77 -25.35 -8.85
N GLN A 92 9.55 -26.43 -8.84
CA GLN A 92 9.01 -27.80 -8.75
C GLN A 92 8.25 -28.02 -7.45
N LYS A 93 8.79 -27.53 -6.32
CA LYS A 93 8.11 -27.58 -5.02
C LYS A 93 6.79 -26.80 -5.06
N TRP A 94 6.81 -25.61 -5.65
CA TRP A 94 5.62 -24.78 -5.82
C TRP A 94 4.55 -25.47 -6.66
N GLU A 95 4.89 -25.99 -7.84
CA GLU A 95 3.93 -26.66 -8.72
C GLU A 95 3.24 -27.85 -8.03
N GLU A 96 4.02 -28.65 -7.30
CA GLU A 96 3.51 -29.84 -6.63
C GLU A 96 2.67 -29.49 -5.39
N ALA A 97 3.15 -28.56 -4.57
CA ALA A 97 2.38 -28.04 -3.44
C ALA A 97 1.08 -27.39 -3.90
N PHE A 98 1.12 -26.60 -4.98
CA PHE A 98 -0.05 -25.97 -5.57
C PHE A 98 -1.08 -27.01 -5.93
N LYS A 99 -0.73 -28.01 -6.77
CA LYS A 99 -1.65 -29.07 -7.23
C LYS A 99 -2.43 -29.72 -6.09
N HIS A 100 -1.79 -29.95 -4.94
CA HIS A 100 -2.41 -30.64 -3.81
C HIS A 100 -3.19 -29.70 -2.89
N ASN A 101 -2.70 -28.48 -2.64
CA ASN A 101 -3.16 -27.67 -1.52
C ASN A 101 -4.12 -26.53 -1.91
N TRP A 102 -4.10 -26.05 -3.16
CA TRP A 102 -4.84 -24.82 -3.54
C TRP A 102 -6.34 -24.92 -3.25
N ARG A 103 -6.95 -26.08 -3.52
CA ARG A 103 -8.40 -26.27 -3.37
C ARG A 103 -8.82 -26.33 -1.91
N GLU A 104 -7.96 -26.85 -1.03
CA GLU A 104 -8.23 -26.85 0.41
C GLU A 104 -8.24 -25.43 0.97
N GLN A 105 -7.29 -24.58 0.53
CA GLN A 105 -7.27 -23.16 0.90
C GLN A 105 -8.52 -22.43 0.42
N TRP A 106 -8.94 -22.66 -0.83
CA TRP A 106 -10.19 -22.10 -1.34
C TRP A 106 -11.40 -22.55 -0.52
N ARG A 107 -11.51 -23.84 -0.18
CA ARG A 107 -12.61 -24.37 0.65
C ARG A 107 -12.63 -23.77 2.04
N HIS A 108 -11.47 -23.49 2.64
CA HIS A 108 -11.40 -22.77 3.92
C HIS A 108 -12.00 -21.37 3.81
N LEU A 109 -11.68 -20.62 2.75
CA LEU A 109 -12.25 -19.30 2.52
C LEU A 109 -13.76 -19.37 2.24
N ALA A 110 -14.17 -20.24 1.32
CA ALA A 110 -15.56 -20.36 0.85
C ALA A 110 -16.56 -20.83 1.92
N ARG A 111 -16.08 -21.38 3.05
CA ARG A 111 -16.94 -21.75 4.19
C ARG A 111 -17.38 -20.56 5.03
N ASN A 112 -16.72 -19.40 4.91
CA ASN A 112 -17.08 -18.22 5.68
C ASN A 112 -18.35 -17.60 5.08
N SER A 113 -19.37 -17.50 5.92
CA SER A 113 -20.63 -16.87 5.57
C SER A 113 -20.51 -15.34 5.54
N ARG A 114 -21.43 -14.70 4.81
CA ARG A 114 -21.57 -13.23 4.82
C ARG A 114 -21.77 -12.66 6.22
N LYS A 115 -22.49 -13.40 7.07
CA LYS A 115 -22.74 -13.03 8.46
C LYS A 115 -21.44 -13.03 9.28
N GLU A 116 -20.63 -14.08 9.17
CA GLU A 116 -19.34 -14.15 9.87
C GLU A 116 -18.39 -13.03 9.42
N ILE A 117 -18.36 -12.72 8.12
CA ILE A 117 -17.53 -11.63 7.59
C ILE A 117 -18.00 -10.28 8.13
N HIS A 118 -19.32 -10.05 8.19
CA HIS A 118 -19.89 -8.86 8.80
C HIS A 118 -19.45 -8.74 10.27
N GLU A 119 -19.72 -9.76 11.08
CA GLU A 119 -19.45 -9.75 12.52
C GLU A 119 -17.95 -9.65 12.86
N GLN A 120 -17.09 -10.28 12.06
CA GLN A 120 -15.66 -10.38 12.39
C GLN A 120 -14.79 -9.30 11.74
N ALA A 121 -15.21 -8.69 10.63
CA ALA A 121 -14.38 -7.77 9.85
C ALA A 121 -15.03 -6.41 9.58
N PHE A 122 -16.36 -6.34 9.46
CA PHE A 122 -17.07 -5.09 9.14
C PHE A 122 -17.54 -4.37 10.40
N SER A 123 -18.30 -5.05 11.26
CA SER A 123 -18.87 -4.51 12.50
C SER A 123 -17.82 -3.96 13.47
N PRO A 124 -16.64 -4.58 13.67
CA PRO A 124 -15.66 -4.06 14.64
C PRO A 124 -15.19 -2.63 14.33
N VAL A 125 -15.12 -2.24 13.05
CA VAL A 125 -14.79 -0.86 12.64
C VAL A 125 -15.95 0.08 12.93
N LEU A 126 -17.19 -0.33 12.66
CA LEU A 126 -18.39 0.46 12.95
C LEU A 126 -18.57 0.66 14.47
N GLU A 127 -18.38 -0.39 15.27
CA GLU A 127 -18.40 -0.35 16.73
C GLU A 127 -17.28 0.54 17.28
N GLY A 128 -16.08 0.42 16.70
CA GLY A 128 -14.95 1.29 16.99
C GLY A 128 -15.31 2.77 16.83
N ALA A 129 -15.96 3.11 15.72
CA ALA A 129 -16.42 4.45 15.41
C ALA A 129 -17.59 4.91 16.30
N ALA A 130 -18.50 4.01 16.66
CA ALA A 130 -19.66 4.29 17.52
C ALA A 130 -19.24 4.75 18.93
N ARG A 131 -18.10 4.26 19.46
CA ARG A 131 -17.54 4.72 20.74
C ARG A 131 -17.17 6.21 20.78
N TYR A 132 -17.10 6.86 19.62
CA TYR A 132 -16.79 8.29 19.46
C TYR A 132 -17.98 9.06 18.87
N ASP A 133 -19.18 8.47 18.88
CA ASP A 133 -20.40 9.04 18.32
C ASP A 133 -20.24 9.50 16.85
N ILE A 134 -19.42 8.77 16.07
CA ILE A 134 -19.11 9.14 14.70
C ILE A 134 -20.32 8.97 13.79
N GLN A 135 -20.74 10.07 13.17
CA GLN A 135 -21.73 10.06 12.11
C GLN A 135 -21.06 9.89 10.75
N TRP A 136 -20.94 8.64 10.31
CA TRP A 136 -20.27 8.24 9.07
C TRP A 136 -20.53 9.16 7.87
N LYS A 137 -21.78 9.53 7.61
CA LYS A 137 -22.17 10.41 6.47
C LYS A 137 -21.48 11.78 6.47
N THR A 138 -21.02 12.26 7.61
CA THR A 138 -20.36 13.57 7.79
C THR A 138 -18.84 13.49 7.85
N THR A 139 -18.29 12.27 7.90
CA THR A 139 -16.83 12.05 7.91
C THR A 139 -16.21 12.50 6.59
N LYS A 140 -14.96 12.95 6.65
CA LYS A 140 -14.18 13.31 5.46
C LYS A 140 -12.92 12.46 5.40
N LEU A 141 -12.77 11.65 4.35
CA LEU A 141 -11.53 10.93 4.07
C LEU A 141 -10.46 11.93 3.64
N VAL A 142 -9.34 11.98 4.35
CA VAL A 142 -8.27 12.96 4.13
C VAL A 142 -6.98 12.33 3.60
N ALA A 143 -6.72 11.05 3.86
CA ALA A 143 -5.58 10.34 3.29
C ALA A 143 -5.86 8.83 3.09
N ILE A 144 -5.20 8.27 2.07
CA ILE A 144 -5.11 6.82 1.80
C ILE A 144 -3.64 6.53 1.52
N GLU A 145 -3.01 5.70 2.34
CA GLU A 145 -1.56 5.53 2.32
C GLU A 145 -1.18 4.06 2.45
N ALA A 146 -0.18 3.62 1.69
CA ALA A 146 0.48 2.34 1.93
C ALA A 146 1.30 2.42 3.22
N PHE A 147 0.88 1.70 4.24
CA PHE A 147 1.46 1.73 5.56
C PHE A 147 2.60 0.71 5.69
N LEU A 148 3.77 1.20 6.06
CA LEU A 148 4.98 0.40 6.17
C LEU A 148 5.64 0.62 7.53
N PRO A 149 5.47 -0.33 8.45
CA PRO A 149 6.30 -0.36 9.66
C PRO A 149 7.78 -0.46 9.29
N VAL A 150 8.60 0.33 9.97
CA VAL A 150 10.06 0.31 9.87
C VAL A 150 10.64 0.13 11.25
N THR A 151 11.53 -0.84 11.39
CA THR A 151 12.25 -1.14 12.63
C THR A 151 13.75 -1.15 12.38
N TRP A 152 14.53 -1.17 13.46
CA TRP A 152 15.98 -1.29 13.41
C TRP A 152 16.43 -2.70 13.79
N THR A 153 17.40 -3.22 13.05
CA THR A 153 18.02 -4.52 13.30
C THR A 153 19.54 -4.39 13.33
N ASN A 154 20.25 -5.46 13.70
CA ASN A 154 21.72 -5.50 13.66
C ASN A 154 22.32 -5.16 12.28
N VAL A 155 21.51 -5.28 11.23
CA VAL A 155 21.94 -5.07 9.85
C VAL A 155 21.43 -3.73 9.27
N GLY A 156 20.70 -2.92 10.05
CA GLY A 156 20.15 -1.62 9.65
C GLY A 156 18.61 -1.60 9.65
N PHE A 157 18.04 -0.67 8.87
CA PHE A 157 16.59 -0.56 8.71
C PHE A 157 15.98 -1.85 8.14
N LYS A 158 14.87 -2.28 8.72
CA LYS A 158 14.00 -3.34 8.22
C LYS A 158 12.62 -2.74 7.95
N ILE A 159 12.27 -2.66 6.67
CA ILE A 159 10.98 -2.16 6.19
C ILE A 159 10.07 -3.37 5.93
N LYS A 160 8.79 -3.31 6.31
CA LYS A 160 7.80 -4.35 5.91
C LYS A 160 7.79 -4.49 4.38
N GLY A 161 7.89 -5.71 3.88
CA GLY A 161 7.82 -6.01 2.46
C GLY A 161 7.80 -7.51 2.21
N ASP A 162 7.35 -7.89 1.02
CA ASP A 162 7.43 -9.26 0.50
C ASP A 162 8.52 -9.37 -0.55
N THR A 163 9.10 -10.55 -0.68
CA THR A 163 10.20 -10.84 -1.58
C THR A 163 9.72 -11.40 -2.92
N ASP A 164 10.54 -11.17 -3.94
CA ASP A 164 10.32 -11.71 -5.26
C ASP A 164 10.71 -13.21 -5.33
N LEU A 165 10.30 -13.90 -6.40
CA LEU A 165 10.50 -15.34 -6.57
C LEU A 165 11.98 -15.73 -6.75
N ASP A 166 12.80 -14.81 -7.28
CA ASP A 166 14.21 -15.08 -7.58
C ASP A 166 15.08 -14.98 -6.31
N LEU A 167 15.38 -16.15 -5.75
CA LEU A 167 16.22 -16.40 -4.56
C LEU A 167 17.63 -15.78 -4.61
N GLY A 168 18.18 -15.57 -5.81
CA GLY A 168 19.60 -15.25 -5.99
C GLY A 168 19.92 -13.79 -6.37
N ALA A 169 18.91 -12.99 -6.69
CA ALA A 169 19.11 -11.64 -7.25
C ALA A 169 18.33 -10.53 -6.52
N SER A 170 17.29 -10.87 -5.74
CA SER A 170 16.56 -9.89 -4.96
C SER A 170 17.22 -9.70 -3.60
N ASN A 171 18.01 -8.62 -3.46
CA ASN A 171 18.50 -8.18 -2.17
C ASN A 171 17.28 -8.02 -1.24
N PRO A 172 17.21 -8.68 -0.06
CA PRO A 172 16.07 -8.60 0.86
C PRO A 172 15.80 -7.18 1.37
N ARG A 173 16.74 -6.27 1.12
CA ARG A 173 16.62 -4.84 1.40
C ARG A 173 16.15 -4.01 0.21
N THR A 174 15.74 -4.66 -0.87
CA THR A 174 15.07 -3.99 -1.99
C THR A 174 13.66 -3.66 -1.60
N PHE A 175 13.37 -2.38 -1.56
CA PHE A 175 12.06 -1.84 -1.26
C PHE A 175 11.40 -1.41 -2.58
N PHE A 176 10.29 -2.06 -2.95
CA PHE A 176 9.52 -1.70 -4.14
C PHE A 176 8.45 -0.68 -3.81
N VAL A 177 8.37 0.39 -4.61
CA VAL A 177 7.46 1.52 -4.42
C VAL A 177 6.74 1.80 -5.73
N ASP A 178 5.42 1.88 -5.66
CA ASP A 178 4.56 2.23 -6.78
C ASP A 178 4.56 3.75 -6.99
N ARG A 179 4.68 4.20 -8.24
CA ARG A 179 4.40 5.60 -8.60
C ARG A 179 2.96 5.95 -8.27
N ASP A 180 2.76 7.21 -7.90
CA ASP A 180 1.45 7.81 -7.62
C ASP A 180 0.69 7.16 -6.46
N LEU A 181 1.39 6.40 -5.60
CA LEU A 181 0.90 5.93 -4.32
C LEU A 181 1.69 6.62 -3.20
N THR A 182 1.00 7.08 -2.17
CA THR A 182 1.64 7.61 -0.97
C THR A 182 1.98 6.46 -0.02
N TYR A 183 3.24 6.39 0.40
CA TYR A 183 3.75 5.44 1.39
C TYR A 183 4.04 6.18 2.70
N ARG A 184 3.53 5.65 3.81
CA ARG A 184 3.84 6.11 5.16
C ARG A 184 4.76 5.09 5.82
N LEU A 185 6.03 5.44 5.94
CA LEU A 185 7.01 4.68 6.69
C LEU A 185 6.90 5.08 8.16
N ARG A 186 6.42 4.18 9.00
CA ARG A 186 6.29 4.41 10.44
C ARG A 186 7.50 3.86 11.16
N LEU A 187 8.36 4.78 11.58
CA LEU A 187 9.56 4.53 12.36
C LEU A 187 9.18 4.16 13.80
N ASP A 188 9.65 3.00 14.28
CA ASP A 188 9.49 2.59 15.69
C ASP A 188 10.61 3.15 16.59
N ASN A 189 10.48 2.93 17.89
CA ASN A 189 11.45 3.43 18.87
C ASN A 189 12.87 2.87 18.71
N LEU A 190 13.06 1.75 18.00
CA LEU A 190 14.39 1.19 17.73
C LEU A 190 15.12 1.96 16.64
N THR A 191 14.38 2.67 15.78
CA THR A 191 14.94 3.55 14.75
C THR A 191 15.26 4.95 15.26
N TYR A 192 14.91 5.29 16.49
CA TYR A 192 15.12 6.65 17.01
C TYR A 192 16.59 7.04 17.05
N ALA A 193 16.87 8.29 16.66
CA ALA A 193 18.21 8.83 16.43
C ALA A 193 18.99 8.14 15.28
N LYS A 194 18.33 7.35 14.42
CA LYS A 194 18.87 6.87 13.15
C LYS A 194 18.20 7.63 12.02
N ALA A 195 18.92 8.55 11.38
CA ALA A 195 18.37 9.31 10.26
C ALA A 195 17.99 8.35 9.12
N PHE A 196 16.72 8.33 8.73
CA PHE A 196 16.25 7.60 7.54
C PHE A 196 16.34 8.55 6.34
N MET A 197 17.30 8.33 5.47
CA MET A 197 17.52 9.17 4.29
C MET A 197 17.23 8.42 3.00
N VAL A 198 16.66 9.11 2.02
CA VAL A 198 16.52 8.65 0.64
C VAL A 198 17.38 9.51 -0.28
N GLY A 199 18.18 8.87 -1.13
CA GLY A 199 19.13 9.54 -2.02
C GLY A 199 19.34 8.85 -3.37
N LEU A 200 20.09 9.54 -4.23
CA LEU A 200 20.53 9.05 -5.55
C LEU A 200 21.75 8.11 -5.46
N ASP A 201 22.31 7.99 -4.27
CA ASP A 201 23.50 7.21 -3.94
C ASP A 201 23.25 6.44 -2.64
N GLU A 202 23.92 5.31 -2.46
CA GLU A 202 23.64 4.37 -1.37
C GLU A 202 24.04 4.90 0.01
N GLN A 203 24.97 5.85 0.10
CA GLN A 203 25.51 6.34 1.38
C GLN A 203 25.95 7.81 1.39
N ASP A 204 25.75 8.55 0.29
CA ASP A 204 26.16 9.96 0.20
C ASP A 204 25.00 10.90 0.55
N SER A 205 25.06 11.51 1.73
CA SER A 205 24.04 12.46 2.20
C SER A 205 23.97 13.74 1.37
N GLU A 206 25.04 14.12 0.67
CA GLU A 206 25.04 15.28 -0.25
C GLU A 206 24.21 14.99 -1.51
N LYS A 207 23.90 13.72 -1.77
CA LYS A 207 23.04 13.26 -2.87
C LYS A 207 21.63 12.88 -2.39
N ALA A 208 21.16 13.47 -1.30
CA ALA A 208 19.79 13.30 -0.83
C ALA A 208 18.77 13.68 -1.92
N TYR A 209 17.74 12.85 -2.08
CA TYR A 209 16.66 13.09 -3.03
C TYR A 209 15.46 13.71 -2.31
N GLY A 210 15.22 15.01 -2.53
CA GLY A 210 14.19 15.76 -1.78
C GLY A 210 12.78 15.73 -2.38
N HIS A 211 12.59 15.26 -3.61
CA HIS A 211 11.32 15.42 -4.31
C HIS A 211 10.32 14.32 -3.94
N GLY A 212 9.13 14.72 -3.50
CA GLY A 212 8.06 13.79 -3.12
C GLY A 212 8.33 13.06 -1.79
N ILE A 213 9.16 13.62 -0.91
CA ILE A 213 9.46 13.05 0.40
C ILE A 213 9.24 14.10 1.50
N LEU A 214 8.49 13.74 2.54
CA LEU A 214 8.39 14.52 3.79
C LEU A 214 9.07 13.72 4.90
N GLY A 215 9.88 14.40 5.72
CA GLY A 215 10.67 13.76 6.78
C GLY A 215 11.95 13.07 6.28
N ASN A 216 12.48 13.45 5.11
CA ASN A 216 13.74 12.88 4.63
C ASN A 216 14.90 13.25 5.56
N GLY A 217 15.68 12.26 6.00
CA GLY A 217 16.75 12.42 6.99
C GLY A 217 16.26 12.54 8.43
N ALA A 218 14.96 12.39 8.70
CA ALA A 218 14.44 12.42 10.06
C ALA A 218 14.95 11.21 10.86
N GLY A 219 15.34 11.45 12.11
CA GLY A 219 15.71 10.42 13.08
C GLY A 219 14.56 9.96 13.98
N GLU A 220 13.38 10.55 13.82
CA GLU A 220 12.14 10.23 14.54
C GLU A 220 10.93 10.63 13.71
N GLY A 221 9.76 10.04 14.02
CA GLY A 221 8.50 10.33 13.33
C GLY A 221 8.32 9.58 12.01
N ASP A 222 7.14 9.75 11.40
CA ASP A 222 6.82 9.10 10.11
C ASP A 222 7.59 9.76 8.96
N VAL A 223 7.98 8.98 7.94
CA VAL A 223 8.47 9.47 6.64
C VAL A 223 7.40 9.20 5.59
N LEU A 224 7.05 10.20 4.79
CA LEU A 224 6.09 10.06 3.70
C LEU A 224 6.78 10.14 2.35
N ILE A 225 6.45 9.20 1.48
CA ILE A 225 7.00 9.10 0.13
C ILE A 225 5.83 9.08 -0.86
N ARG A 226 5.85 9.96 -1.85
CA ARG A 226 4.98 9.90 -3.03
C ARG A 226 5.80 10.23 -4.27
N PHE A 227 6.22 9.20 -4.97
CA PHE A 227 6.98 9.33 -6.21
C PHE A 227 6.07 9.44 -7.41
N GLY A 228 6.34 10.40 -8.29
CA GLY A 228 5.62 10.56 -9.56
C GLY A 228 6.47 10.13 -10.77
N GLU A 229 5.93 10.38 -11.96
CA GLU A 229 6.51 10.04 -13.27
C GLU A 229 7.99 10.43 -13.42
N LYS A 230 8.38 11.62 -12.93
CA LYS A 230 9.77 12.14 -13.05
C LYS A 230 10.76 11.52 -12.06
N THR A 231 10.30 10.68 -11.14
CA THR A 231 11.18 10.06 -10.15
C THR A 231 12.04 8.99 -10.83
N PRO A 232 13.36 8.97 -10.56
CA PRO A 232 14.24 7.90 -11.04
C PRO A 232 13.69 6.50 -10.68
N ASN A 233 13.88 5.54 -11.60
CA ASN A 233 13.47 4.14 -11.38
C ASN A 233 14.19 3.47 -10.20
N GLN A 234 15.34 4.02 -9.79
CA GLN A 234 16.15 3.51 -8.70
C GLN A 234 16.61 4.67 -7.82
N LEU A 235 16.39 4.50 -6.52
CA LEU A 235 16.89 5.33 -5.44
C LEU A 235 17.46 4.40 -4.36
N TYR A 236 17.97 4.97 -3.28
CA TYR A 236 18.47 4.23 -2.13
C TYR A 236 17.89 4.80 -0.85
N TYR A 237 17.62 3.95 0.14
CA TYR A 237 17.45 4.39 1.52
C TYR A 237 18.67 4.00 2.33
N PHE A 238 19.08 4.85 3.27
CA PHE A 238 20.25 4.62 4.10
C PHE A 238 20.21 5.41 5.40
N CYS A 239 21.09 5.03 6.33
CA CYS A 239 21.43 5.82 7.49
C CYS A 239 22.82 6.44 7.28
N PRO A 240 22.96 7.78 7.25
CA PRO A 240 24.26 8.42 7.04
C PRO A 240 25.26 8.09 8.16
N ASP A 241 24.76 7.86 9.38
CA ASP A 241 25.58 7.55 10.55
C ASP A 241 26.06 6.09 10.58
N GLN A 242 25.53 5.21 9.72
CA GLN A 242 25.90 3.81 9.71
C GLN A 242 26.03 3.22 8.32
N LYS A 243 27.29 2.95 7.96
CA LYS A 243 27.65 2.31 6.70
C LYS A 243 26.88 1.00 6.49
N GLY A 244 26.26 0.86 5.33
CA GLY A 244 25.53 -0.35 4.96
C GLY A 244 24.24 -0.59 5.73
N ALA A 245 23.69 0.39 6.46
CA ALA A 245 22.38 0.29 7.14
C ALA A 245 21.19 0.67 6.24
N GLY A 246 21.29 0.38 4.94
CA GLY A 246 20.34 0.79 3.91
C GLY A 246 20.05 -0.30 2.89
N GLY A 247 19.40 0.09 1.80
CA GLY A 247 19.05 -0.77 0.67
C GLY A 247 18.55 0.00 -0.55
N ASN A 248 18.14 -0.74 -1.58
CA ASN A 248 17.65 -0.18 -2.82
C ASN A 248 16.17 0.19 -2.69
N ILE A 249 15.76 1.26 -3.35
CA ILE A 249 14.36 1.54 -3.65
C ILE A 249 14.17 1.40 -5.15
N LEU A 250 13.28 0.49 -5.57
CA LEU A 250 12.89 0.36 -6.97
C LEU A 250 11.52 1.00 -7.16
N VAL A 251 11.49 2.08 -7.95
CA VAL A 251 10.27 2.85 -8.25
C VAL A 251 9.65 2.29 -9.53
N LYS A 252 8.44 1.75 -9.39
CA LYS A 252 7.74 1.00 -10.43
C LYS A 252 6.36 1.58 -10.69
N ASP A 253 5.82 1.30 -11.87
CA ASP A 253 4.42 1.63 -12.13
C ASP A 253 3.51 0.60 -11.46
N ALA A 254 2.26 0.99 -11.17
CA ALA A 254 1.28 0.13 -10.52
C ALA A 254 1.10 -1.22 -11.25
N THR A 255 1.15 -1.18 -12.58
CA THR A 255 0.93 -2.31 -13.50
C THR A 255 2.21 -3.06 -13.91
N ASP A 256 3.38 -2.64 -13.43
CA ASP A 256 4.64 -3.33 -13.75
C ASP A 256 4.61 -4.77 -13.21
N ALA A 257 4.78 -5.75 -14.11
CA ALA A 257 4.79 -7.18 -13.78
C ALA A 257 6.15 -7.66 -13.22
N ASN A 258 7.19 -6.82 -13.29
CA ASN A 258 8.54 -7.10 -12.82
C ASN A 258 8.80 -6.51 -11.42
N LYS A 259 7.91 -6.85 -10.50
CA LYS A 259 8.00 -6.59 -9.05
C LYS A 259 7.17 -7.65 -8.30
N PRO A 260 7.46 -7.92 -7.02
CA PRO A 260 6.63 -8.79 -6.21
C PRO A 260 5.22 -8.21 -6.05
N ASN A 261 4.21 -9.08 -5.98
CA ASN A 261 2.86 -8.75 -5.57
C ASN A 261 2.82 -8.61 -4.05
N GLN A 262 3.28 -7.46 -3.55
CA GLN A 262 3.46 -7.20 -2.13
C GLN A 262 2.12 -7.09 -1.40
N ARG A 263 1.99 -7.81 -0.29
CA ARG A 263 0.92 -7.58 0.70
C ARG A 263 1.15 -6.21 1.33
N THR A 264 0.32 -5.26 0.92
CA THR A 264 0.43 -3.85 1.31
C THR A 264 -0.65 -3.55 2.34
N ASP A 265 -0.29 -3.00 3.50
CA ASP A 265 -1.31 -2.47 4.41
C ASP A 265 -1.77 -1.10 3.90
N ILE A 266 -3.08 -0.84 3.90
CA ILE A 266 -3.65 0.45 3.49
C ILE A 266 -4.23 1.16 4.71
N LEU A 267 -3.65 2.31 5.04
CA LEU A 267 -4.10 3.17 6.12
C LEU A 267 -5.05 4.23 5.58
N LEU A 268 -6.27 4.22 6.10
CA LEU A 268 -7.30 5.20 5.81
C LEU A 268 -7.33 6.22 6.93
N THR A 269 -7.04 7.49 6.64
CA THR A 269 -7.17 8.58 7.61
C THR A 269 -8.37 9.43 7.26
N PHE A 270 -9.24 9.68 8.24
CA PHE A 270 -10.42 10.52 8.07
C PHE A 270 -10.62 11.46 9.26
N THR A 271 -11.44 12.49 9.06
CA THR A 271 -11.75 13.48 10.09
C THR A 271 -13.22 13.48 10.46
N TYR A 272 -13.51 13.77 11.73
CA TYR A 272 -14.86 13.98 12.26
C TYR A 272 -14.87 14.92 13.47
N GLY A 273 -16.00 15.61 13.67
CA GLY A 273 -16.28 16.40 14.88
C GLY A 273 -15.85 17.87 14.84
N GLN A 274 -16.25 18.58 15.88
CA GLN A 274 -15.86 19.96 16.21
C GLN A 274 -15.50 20.01 17.70
N PRO A 275 -14.22 20.25 18.08
CA PRO A 275 -13.07 20.45 17.21
C PRO A 275 -12.77 19.23 16.32
N THR A 276 -12.17 19.46 15.15
CA THR A 276 -11.84 18.39 14.21
C THR A 276 -10.82 17.43 14.81
N ARG A 277 -11.15 16.13 14.80
CA ARG A 277 -10.26 15.04 15.22
C ARG A 277 -9.94 14.11 14.04
N PHE A 278 -8.78 13.47 14.11
CA PHE A 278 -8.32 12.50 13.12
C PHE A 278 -8.52 11.08 13.63
N TYR A 279 -8.93 10.20 12.71
CA TYR A 279 -9.18 8.79 12.99
C TYR A 279 -8.55 7.93 11.91
N GLN A 280 -8.14 6.72 12.29
CA GLN A 280 -7.48 5.78 11.38
C GLN A 280 -8.14 4.40 11.37
N ILE A 281 -8.16 3.79 10.19
CA ILE A 281 -8.52 2.39 9.94
C ILE A 281 -7.38 1.78 9.14
N LEU A 282 -6.90 0.61 9.57
CA LEU A 282 -5.86 -0.13 8.87
C LEU A 282 -6.48 -1.34 8.15
N VAL A 283 -6.41 -1.35 6.83
CA VAL A 283 -6.82 -2.48 6.00
C VAL A 283 -5.57 -3.31 5.69
N ARG A 284 -5.45 -4.48 6.32
CA ARG A 284 -4.23 -5.29 6.28
C ARG A 284 -4.16 -6.18 5.05
N ASP A 285 -2.92 -6.45 4.63
CA ASP A 285 -2.58 -7.43 3.60
C ASP A 285 -3.43 -7.29 2.32
N VAL A 286 -3.40 -6.10 1.73
CA VAL A 286 -4.01 -5.82 0.42
C VAL A 286 -3.09 -6.34 -0.67
N ILE A 287 -3.62 -7.23 -1.51
CA ILE A 287 -2.90 -7.88 -2.60
C ILE A 287 -3.54 -7.57 -3.94
N GLN A 288 -2.74 -7.42 -5.00
CA GLN A 288 -3.24 -7.15 -6.33
C GLN A 288 -3.75 -8.43 -6.98
N THR A 289 -4.95 -8.39 -7.55
CA THR A 289 -5.46 -9.44 -8.46
C THR A 289 -5.73 -8.87 -9.85
N ARG A 290 -6.09 -9.75 -10.80
CA ARG A 290 -6.54 -9.31 -12.15
C ARG A 290 -7.79 -8.45 -12.12
N SER A 291 -8.62 -8.59 -11.09
CA SER A 291 -9.88 -7.85 -10.93
C SER A 291 -9.73 -6.59 -10.08
N GLY A 292 -8.53 -6.31 -9.57
CA GLY A 292 -8.25 -5.21 -8.65
C GLY A 292 -7.65 -5.68 -7.32
N PRO A 293 -7.28 -4.74 -6.43
CA PRO A 293 -6.79 -5.05 -5.10
C PRO A 293 -7.88 -5.68 -4.23
N LEU A 294 -7.51 -6.65 -3.38
CA LEU A 294 -8.37 -7.24 -2.36
C LEU A 294 -7.62 -7.30 -1.03
N PHE A 295 -8.32 -7.11 0.09
CA PHE A 295 -7.73 -7.37 1.40
C PHE A 295 -7.86 -8.84 1.78
N CYS A 296 -6.84 -9.37 2.45
CA CYS A 296 -6.79 -10.75 2.93
C CYS A 296 -6.99 -10.89 4.44
N GLU A 297 -6.94 -9.78 5.19
CA GLU A 297 -7.02 -9.77 6.65
C GLU A 297 -8.10 -8.81 7.16
N ARG A 298 -8.55 -9.04 8.41
CA ARG A 298 -9.59 -8.20 9.03
C ARG A 298 -9.11 -6.74 9.16
N PRO A 299 -9.88 -5.75 8.69
CA PRO A 299 -9.57 -4.35 8.96
C PRO A 299 -9.59 -4.04 10.45
N GLU A 300 -8.72 -3.13 10.85
CA GLU A 300 -8.50 -2.76 12.24
C GLU A 300 -8.89 -1.30 12.48
N TRP A 301 -9.70 -1.08 13.51
CA TRP A 301 -9.97 0.27 14.02
C TRP A 301 -8.82 0.74 14.90
N ILE A 302 -8.02 1.67 14.39
CA ILE A 302 -6.93 2.30 15.17
C ILE A 302 -7.51 3.36 16.11
N GLY A 303 -8.53 4.09 15.66
CA GLY A 303 -9.20 5.11 16.46
C GLY A 303 -8.54 6.47 16.35
N VAL A 304 -8.69 7.27 17.41
CA VAL A 304 -8.24 8.67 17.43
C VAL A 304 -6.71 8.73 17.38
N VAL A 305 -6.20 9.62 16.54
CA VAL A 305 -4.76 9.89 16.40
C VAL A 305 -4.51 11.40 16.42
N GLU A 306 -3.28 11.77 16.76
CA GLU A 306 -2.79 13.12 16.46
C GLU A 306 -2.77 13.35 14.95
N ARG A 307 -2.75 14.62 14.53
CA ARG A 307 -2.74 14.98 13.12
C ARG A 307 -1.55 14.29 12.42
N PRO A 308 -1.80 13.37 11.46
CA PRO A 308 -0.70 12.70 10.79
C PRO A 308 0.11 13.67 9.92
N LEU A 309 1.42 13.42 9.82
CA LEU A 309 2.31 14.15 8.91
C LEU A 309 1.72 14.13 7.48
N GLY A 310 1.90 15.23 6.74
CA GLY A 310 1.43 15.38 5.36
C GLY A 310 -0.02 15.84 5.20
N ILE A 311 -0.80 15.89 6.28
CA ILE A 311 -2.17 16.44 6.25
C ILE A 311 -2.13 17.92 6.65
N PRO A 312 -2.62 18.85 5.80
CA PRO A 312 -2.60 20.28 6.10
C PRO A 312 -3.47 20.63 7.31
N GLU A 313 -3.15 21.73 7.99
CA GLU A 313 -4.04 22.29 9.00
C GLU A 313 -5.37 22.69 8.33
N ALA A 314 -6.49 22.45 9.01
CA ALA A 314 -7.75 23.04 8.55
C ALA A 314 -7.59 24.57 8.59
N PRO A 315 -7.98 25.29 7.51
CA PRO A 315 -7.86 26.74 7.45
C PRO A 315 -8.69 27.45 8.53
#